data_AF-A0A2V9X5A7-F1
#
_entry.id   AF-A0A2V9X5A7-F1
#
_cell.length_a   1.000
_cell.length_b   1.000
_cell.length_c   1.000
_cell.angle_alpha   90.00
_cell.angle_beta   90.00
_cell.angle_gamma   90.00
#
_symmetry.space_group_name_H-M   'P 1'
#
loop_
_entity.id
_entity.type
_entity.pdbx_description
1 polymer ?
#
loop_
_entity_poly.entity_id
_entity_poly.type
_entity_poly.pdbx_seq_one_letter_code
_entity_poly.pdbx_strand_id
1 'polypeptide(L)'
;MLTLTTIRERSSSFRKPFLATLAILLGVVAIAYGSIWMYAARSVPRVELGFNKAHSPPYDEKMHAQSVQDVVEGSPAERAGLRAGDRIIGVDGRALNADIGSDEAYVNGRPGDPLEITVERPGEPKPLILHGVFRAATPSRMSEGLARSSALQVMGLFPVPFLLVAFAVLFLRLEEPNAWLLALLFCAFIGAPGLLNPSAISPPLRAFAFAFRAVFSGMLCPLFYLFFAVFPLHSPLDRRFAWLKGAALLFGAVVVFPGLRTGDPHFPQVVAHVVGSRNSELIRFSLTYALLALGVISLAQNSFMAAVPLEARRKSRVILLGTVAGVLPIVLERVAVDFTGYHPPFWLDTVLVLVVFLYPLSFAYAVVKHRVMELPVLLRRSARYVLVQRGFIVFMFMVAASAIVLFTHVFSRF
;
A
#
# COMPACT_ATOMS: atom_id res chain seq x y z
N MET A 1 51.80 -2.76 -8.06
CA MET A 1 50.99 -1.97 -7.10
C MET A 1 50.20 -0.83 -7.76
N LEU A 2 50.70 -0.19 -8.82
CA LEU A 2 50.01 0.88 -9.58
C LEU A 2 48.79 0.45 -10.42
N THR A 3 48.62 -0.83 -10.72
CA THR A 3 47.51 -1.36 -11.55
C THR A 3 46.22 -1.63 -10.77
N LEU A 4 46.31 -1.90 -9.47
CA LEU A 4 45.13 -2.17 -8.62
C LEU A 4 44.41 -0.88 -8.18
N THR A 5 45.14 0.21 -8.01
CA THR A 5 44.59 1.55 -7.67
C THR A 5 43.78 2.12 -8.82
N THR A 6 44.26 2.02 -10.06
CA THR A 6 43.55 2.47 -11.27
C THR A 6 42.26 1.68 -11.55
N ILE A 7 42.23 0.37 -11.25
CA ILE A 7 41.00 -0.45 -11.40
C ILE A 7 39.96 -0.07 -10.33
N ARG A 8 40.40 0.19 -9.10
CA ARG A 8 39.52 0.61 -7.99
C ARG A 8 38.91 2.00 -8.23
N GLU A 9 39.68 2.94 -8.75
CA GLU A 9 39.21 4.29 -9.14
C GLU A 9 38.26 4.26 -10.35
N ARG A 10 38.52 3.39 -11.34
CA ARG A 10 37.60 3.22 -12.48
C ARG A 10 36.27 2.58 -12.05
N SER A 11 36.29 1.64 -11.10
CA SER A 11 35.07 1.02 -10.55
C SER A 11 34.21 1.98 -9.72
N SER A 12 34.81 2.93 -9.01
CA SER A 12 34.07 3.92 -8.21
C SER A 12 33.42 5.00 -9.08
N SER A 13 34.03 5.34 -10.23
CA SER A 13 33.52 6.30 -11.21
C SER A 13 32.20 5.84 -11.85
N PHE A 14 32.06 4.54 -12.18
CA PHE A 14 30.83 3.99 -12.79
C PHE A 14 29.76 3.56 -11.78
N ARG A 15 30.14 3.29 -10.52
CA ARG A 15 29.19 2.81 -9.50
C ARG A 15 28.14 3.85 -9.13
N LYS A 16 28.53 5.11 -8.93
CA LYS A 16 27.60 6.20 -8.58
C LYS A 16 26.53 6.46 -9.65
N PRO A 17 26.87 6.65 -10.95
CA PRO A 17 25.85 6.86 -11.97
C PRO A 17 24.96 5.63 -12.15
N PHE A 18 25.51 4.42 -12.06
CA PHE A 18 24.71 3.19 -12.12
C PHE A 18 23.67 3.10 -10.98
N LEU A 19 24.09 3.36 -9.74
CA LEU A 19 23.18 3.41 -8.58
C LEU A 19 22.14 4.51 -8.72
N ALA A 20 22.52 5.67 -9.26
CA ALA A 20 21.58 6.76 -9.54
C ALA A 20 20.52 6.34 -10.57
N THR A 21 20.92 5.68 -11.66
CA THR A 21 19.99 5.14 -12.67
C THR A 21 19.02 4.15 -12.05
N LEU A 22 19.52 3.20 -11.24
CA LEU A 22 18.67 2.22 -10.57
C LEU A 22 17.70 2.90 -9.57
N ALA A 23 18.14 3.95 -8.87
CA ALA A 23 17.31 4.70 -7.94
C ALA A 23 16.22 5.49 -8.67
N ILE A 24 16.54 6.06 -9.84
CA ILE A 24 15.57 6.72 -10.72
C ILE A 24 14.54 5.70 -11.22
N LEU A 25 14.97 4.52 -11.69
CA LEU A 25 14.06 3.47 -12.15
C LEU A 25 13.11 3.02 -11.04
N LEU A 26 13.63 2.74 -9.83
CA LEU A 26 12.81 2.40 -8.67
C LEU A 26 11.83 3.54 -8.32
N GLY A 27 12.29 4.79 -8.39
CA GLY A 27 11.47 5.99 -8.20
C GLY A 27 10.32 6.09 -9.19
N VAL A 28 10.61 5.92 -10.48
CA VAL A 28 9.60 5.95 -11.56
C VAL A 28 8.56 4.84 -11.34
N VAL A 29 9.01 3.62 -11.04
CA VAL A 29 8.12 2.48 -10.78
C VAL A 29 7.22 2.73 -9.57
N ALA A 30 7.78 3.21 -8.45
CA ALA A 30 7.02 3.49 -7.24
C ALA A 30 6.04 4.67 -7.42
N ILE A 31 6.45 5.73 -8.13
CA ILE A 31 5.57 6.86 -8.46
C ILE A 31 4.45 6.41 -9.39
N ALA A 32 4.74 5.60 -10.40
CA ALA A 32 3.72 5.07 -11.31
C ALA A 32 2.67 4.25 -10.54
N TYR A 33 3.10 3.32 -9.68
CA TYR A 33 2.18 2.57 -8.84
C TYR A 33 1.38 3.48 -7.89
N GLY A 34 2.06 4.40 -7.20
CA GLY A 34 1.40 5.35 -6.29
C GLY A 34 0.33 6.16 -7.00
N SER A 35 0.61 6.67 -8.20
CA SER A 35 -0.35 7.39 -9.02
C SER A 35 -1.53 6.52 -9.49
N ILE A 36 -1.28 5.28 -9.91
CA ILE A 36 -2.35 4.33 -10.28
C ILE A 36 -3.26 4.07 -9.08
N TRP A 37 -2.68 3.77 -7.91
CA TRP A 37 -3.43 3.54 -6.69
C TRP A 37 -4.25 4.77 -6.29
N MET A 38 -3.65 5.97 -6.37
CA MET A 38 -4.32 7.24 -6.07
C MET A 38 -5.46 7.56 -7.02
N TYR A 39 -5.34 7.20 -8.30
CA TYR A 39 -6.42 7.31 -9.29
C TYR A 39 -7.55 6.33 -8.97
N ALA A 40 -7.21 5.06 -8.73
CA ALA A 40 -8.18 4.00 -8.46
C ALA A 40 -8.96 4.26 -7.16
N ALA A 41 -8.27 4.71 -6.10
CA ALA A 41 -8.87 5.08 -4.82
C ALA A 41 -9.83 6.28 -4.89
N ARG A 42 -9.75 7.10 -5.94
CA ARG A 42 -10.64 8.25 -6.19
C ARG A 42 -11.67 7.99 -7.30
N SER A 43 -11.60 6.83 -7.94
CA SER A 43 -12.50 6.47 -9.03
C SER A 43 -13.86 6.09 -8.44
N VAL A 44 -14.85 6.94 -8.67
CA VAL A 44 -16.25 6.70 -8.29
C VAL A 44 -17.03 6.31 -9.54
N PRO A 45 -17.92 5.29 -9.47
CA PRO A 45 -18.79 4.94 -10.59
C PRO A 45 -19.54 6.15 -11.11
N ARG A 46 -19.56 6.33 -12.44
CA ARG A 46 -20.28 7.43 -13.10
C ARG A 46 -21.78 7.14 -13.23
N VAL A 47 -22.18 5.90 -12.98
CA VAL A 47 -23.53 5.40 -13.07
C VAL A 47 -24.00 4.77 -11.77
N GLU A 48 -25.31 4.68 -11.59
CA GLU A 48 -25.93 4.02 -10.44
C GLU A 48 -27.26 3.37 -10.83
N LEU A 49 -27.70 2.40 -10.02
CA LEU A 49 -29.09 1.92 -10.03
C LEU A 49 -29.97 2.58 -8.95
N GLY A 50 -29.38 3.21 -7.93
CA GLY A 50 -30.14 3.94 -6.88
C GLY A 50 -30.65 3.07 -5.73
N PHE A 51 -29.78 2.20 -5.19
CA PHE A 51 -30.00 1.48 -3.93
C PHE A 51 -28.83 1.79 -2.97
N ASN A 52 -28.98 1.48 -1.69
CA ASN A 52 -27.95 1.66 -0.65
C ASN A 52 -27.42 3.10 -0.55
N LYS A 53 -28.29 4.09 -0.79
CA LYS A 53 -27.94 5.52 -0.73
C LYS A 53 -27.97 6.04 0.70
N ALA A 54 -28.84 5.48 1.54
CA ALA A 54 -28.89 5.80 2.96
C ALA A 54 -27.97 4.89 3.79
N HIS A 55 -27.82 3.63 3.38
CA HIS A 55 -26.97 2.64 4.01
C HIS A 55 -26.09 1.97 2.97
N SER A 56 -24.76 2.00 3.16
CA SER A 56 -23.82 1.31 2.27
C SER A 56 -23.21 0.12 3.02
N PRO A 57 -23.92 -1.02 3.13
CA PRO A 57 -23.36 -2.22 3.72
C PRO A 57 -22.10 -2.65 2.95
N PRO A 58 -21.06 -3.11 3.64
CA PRO A 58 -19.90 -3.68 2.97
C PRO A 58 -20.31 -4.92 2.17
N TYR A 59 -19.59 -5.17 1.09
CA TYR A 59 -19.63 -6.42 0.35
C TYR A 59 -19.30 -7.61 1.27
N ASP A 60 -20.07 -8.70 1.18
CA ASP A 60 -19.80 -9.94 1.92
C ASP A 60 -18.89 -10.86 1.09
N GLU A 61 -17.61 -10.89 1.43
CA GLU A 61 -16.62 -11.73 0.76
C GLU A 61 -16.90 -13.23 0.87
N LYS A 62 -17.56 -13.70 1.93
CA LYS A 62 -17.85 -15.13 2.10
C LYS A 62 -18.99 -15.56 1.19
N MET A 63 -20.03 -14.73 1.11
CA MET A 63 -21.22 -15.01 0.29
C MET A 63 -21.07 -14.55 -1.16
N HIS A 64 -20.00 -13.81 -1.48
CA HIS A 64 -19.81 -13.19 -2.79
C HIS A 64 -21.01 -12.33 -3.20
N ALA A 65 -21.51 -11.54 -2.23
CA ALA A 65 -22.81 -10.88 -2.35
C ALA A 65 -22.81 -9.44 -1.84
N GLN A 66 -23.50 -8.56 -2.58
CA GLN A 66 -23.83 -7.21 -2.13
C GLN A 66 -25.24 -7.19 -1.53
N SER A 67 -25.33 -6.89 -0.23
CA SER A 67 -26.63 -6.76 0.44
C SER A 67 -27.33 -5.46 0.05
N VAL A 68 -28.64 -5.53 -0.20
CA VAL A 68 -29.51 -4.37 -0.48
C VAL A 68 -30.28 -4.01 0.79
N GLN A 69 -29.97 -2.88 1.42
CA GLN A 69 -30.63 -2.40 2.64
C GLN A 69 -31.71 -1.36 2.37
N ASP A 70 -31.51 -0.51 1.37
CA ASP A 70 -32.51 0.46 0.91
C ASP A 70 -32.53 0.53 -0.61
N VAL A 71 -33.71 0.82 -1.17
CA VAL A 71 -33.90 1.09 -2.60
C VAL A 71 -34.59 2.44 -2.70
N VAL A 72 -34.04 3.35 -3.51
CA VAL A 72 -34.60 4.70 -3.66
C VAL A 72 -35.86 4.61 -4.52
N GLU A 73 -36.92 5.28 -4.07
CA GLU A 73 -38.18 5.38 -4.82
C GLU A 73 -37.96 6.03 -6.20
N GLY A 74 -38.59 5.49 -7.23
CA GLY A 74 -38.46 5.91 -8.64
C GLY A 74 -37.09 5.61 -9.27
N SER A 75 -36.20 4.90 -8.57
CA SER A 75 -34.87 4.55 -9.08
C SER A 75 -34.90 3.44 -10.14
N PRO A 76 -33.84 3.31 -10.96
CA PRO A 76 -33.69 2.15 -11.82
C PRO A 76 -33.71 0.80 -11.08
N ALA A 77 -33.18 0.75 -9.85
CA ALA A 77 -33.23 -0.44 -9.01
C ALA A 77 -34.67 -0.85 -8.68
N GLU A 78 -35.50 0.11 -8.25
CA GLU A 78 -36.91 -0.15 -7.95
C GLU A 78 -37.68 -0.59 -9.21
N ARG A 79 -37.47 0.09 -10.34
CA ARG A 79 -38.09 -0.28 -11.62
C ARG A 79 -37.67 -1.66 -12.12
N ALA A 80 -36.44 -2.07 -11.82
CA ALA A 80 -35.95 -3.41 -12.10
C ALA A 80 -36.56 -4.48 -11.16
N GLY A 81 -37.28 -4.06 -10.11
CA GLY A 81 -37.90 -4.95 -9.13
C GLY A 81 -36.98 -5.35 -7.97
N LEU A 82 -35.86 -4.64 -7.78
CA LEU A 82 -34.96 -4.84 -6.64
C LEU A 82 -35.64 -4.37 -5.35
N ARG A 83 -35.46 -5.10 -4.25
CA ARG A 83 -36.09 -4.82 -2.96
C ARG A 83 -35.06 -4.83 -1.83
N ALA A 84 -35.36 -4.10 -0.74
CA ALA A 84 -34.59 -4.24 0.49
C ALA A 84 -34.65 -5.69 0.99
N GLY A 85 -33.51 -6.21 1.46
CA GLY A 85 -33.33 -7.62 1.85
C GLY A 85 -32.78 -8.52 0.73
N ASP A 86 -32.79 -8.04 -0.53
CA ASP A 86 -32.16 -8.74 -1.64
C ASP A 86 -30.62 -8.82 -1.48
N ARG A 87 -30.03 -9.85 -2.06
CA ARG A 87 -28.57 -10.02 -2.16
C ARG A 87 -28.18 -10.14 -3.61
N ILE A 88 -27.43 -9.17 -4.13
CA ILE A 88 -26.92 -9.24 -5.50
C ILE A 88 -25.72 -10.17 -5.49
N ILE A 89 -25.76 -11.23 -6.30
CA ILE A 89 -24.72 -12.28 -6.37
C ILE A 89 -24.02 -12.31 -7.73
N GLY A 90 -24.51 -11.56 -8.72
CA GLY A 90 -23.90 -11.49 -10.03
C GLY A 90 -24.36 -10.31 -10.87
N VAL A 91 -23.54 -9.97 -11.86
CA VAL A 91 -23.75 -8.91 -12.84
C VAL A 91 -23.41 -9.45 -14.23
N ASP A 92 -24.29 -9.22 -15.21
CA ASP A 92 -24.13 -9.66 -16.61
C ASP A 92 -23.68 -11.14 -16.73
N GLY A 93 -24.36 -12.02 -15.98
CA GLY A 93 -24.10 -13.46 -15.94
C GLY A 93 -22.79 -13.87 -15.25
N ARG A 94 -22.02 -12.93 -14.68
CA ARG A 94 -20.78 -13.20 -13.94
C ARG A 94 -21.04 -13.09 -12.44
N ALA A 95 -20.48 -14.03 -11.67
CA ALA A 95 -20.52 -13.94 -10.21
C ALA A 95 -19.76 -12.70 -9.71
N LEU A 96 -20.31 -12.03 -8.71
CA LEU A 96 -19.64 -10.93 -8.04
C LEU A 96 -18.42 -11.46 -7.28
N ASN A 97 -17.30 -10.78 -7.40
CA ASN A 97 -16.06 -11.11 -6.67
C ASN A 97 -15.57 -9.95 -5.78
N ALA A 98 -16.28 -8.81 -5.82
CA ALA A 98 -16.00 -7.59 -5.07
C ALA A 98 -17.31 -6.80 -4.94
N ASP A 99 -17.23 -5.64 -4.28
CA ASP A 99 -18.31 -4.64 -4.27
C ASP A 99 -18.84 -4.39 -5.69
N ILE A 100 -20.17 -4.32 -5.81
CA ILE A 100 -20.82 -4.18 -7.13
C ILE A 100 -20.42 -2.91 -7.86
N GLY A 101 -20.06 -1.84 -7.16
CA GLY A 101 -19.53 -0.61 -7.75
C GLY A 101 -18.14 -0.79 -8.38
N SER A 102 -17.41 -1.85 -8.02
CA SER A 102 -16.17 -2.26 -8.66
C SER A 102 -16.38 -3.13 -9.90
N ASP A 103 -17.60 -3.56 -10.20
CA ASP A 103 -17.88 -4.38 -11.38
C ASP A 103 -17.60 -3.61 -12.69
N GLU A 104 -17.15 -4.33 -13.72
CA GLU A 104 -16.81 -3.73 -15.02
C GLU A 104 -18.00 -2.97 -15.64
N ALA A 105 -19.23 -3.44 -15.43
CA ALA A 105 -20.44 -2.80 -15.91
C ALA A 105 -20.70 -1.46 -15.19
N TYR A 106 -20.43 -1.36 -13.89
CA TYR A 106 -20.57 -0.10 -13.14
C TYR A 106 -19.46 0.90 -13.44
N VAL A 107 -18.24 0.41 -13.65
CA VAL A 107 -17.08 1.26 -13.88
C VAL A 107 -17.06 1.85 -15.29
N ASN A 108 -17.42 1.04 -16.29
CA ASN A 108 -17.42 1.46 -17.71
C ASN A 108 -18.80 1.90 -18.22
N GLY A 109 -19.85 1.63 -17.44
CA GLY A 109 -21.23 1.91 -17.83
C GLY A 109 -21.50 3.40 -18.04
N ARG A 110 -22.43 3.66 -18.94
CA ARG A 110 -22.95 4.99 -19.25
C ARG A 110 -24.43 5.06 -18.87
N PRO A 111 -24.94 6.27 -18.56
CA PRO A 111 -26.37 6.45 -18.36
C PRO A 111 -27.15 5.95 -19.60
N GLY A 112 -28.14 5.10 -19.38
CA GLY A 112 -28.92 4.45 -20.43
C GLY A 112 -28.45 3.04 -20.79
N ASP A 113 -27.27 2.61 -20.36
CA ASP A 113 -26.81 1.24 -20.62
C ASP A 113 -27.66 0.24 -19.81
N PRO A 114 -28.08 -0.88 -20.41
CA PRO A 114 -28.77 -1.94 -19.70
C PRO A 114 -27.82 -2.68 -18.75
N LEU A 115 -28.36 -3.22 -17.67
CA LEU A 115 -27.61 -4.01 -16.71
C LEU A 115 -28.45 -5.22 -16.29
N GLU A 116 -27.86 -6.41 -16.35
CA GLU A 116 -28.46 -7.59 -15.76
C GLU A 116 -27.87 -7.84 -14.37
N ILE A 117 -28.72 -7.98 -13.36
CA ILE A 117 -28.29 -8.35 -12.00
C ILE A 117 -28.93 -9.67 -11.59
N THR A 118 -28.12 -10.57 -11.06
CA THR A 118 -28.58 -11.83 -10.47
C THR A 118 -28.70 -11.65 -8.96
N VAL A 119 -29.87 -11.97 -8.42
CA VAL A 119 -30.26 -11.62 -7.05
C VAL A 119 -30.80 -12.84 -6.31
N GLU A 120 -30.28 -13.10 -5.12
CA GLU A 120 -30.87 -14.02 -4.15
C GLU A 120 -31.86 -13.24 -3.27
N ARG A 121 -33.13 -13.66 -3.28
CA ARG A 121 -34.20 -13.05 -2.49
C ARG A 121 -34.61 -14.01 -1.37
N PRO A 122 -34.61 -13.58 -0.08
CA PRO A 122 -35.10 -14.40 1.01
C PRO A 122 -36.53 -14.89 0.74
N GLY A 123 -36.74 -16.20 0.82
CA GLY A 123 -38.03 -16.85 0.56
C GLY A 123 -38.23 -17.34 -0.89
N GLU A 124 -37.36 -16.95 -1.81
CA GLU A 124 -37.35 -17.50 -3.18
C GLU A 124 -36.35 -18.65 -3.28
N PRO A 125 -36.74 -19.82 -3.83
CA PRO A 125 -35.86 -20.99 -3.89
C PRO A 125 -34.77 -20.90 -4.98
N LYS A 126 -34.88 -19.95 -5.91
CA LYS A 126 -33.93 -19.77 -7.02
C LYS A 126 -33.53 -18.29 -7.15
N PRO A 127 -32.30 -17.99 -7.57
CA PRO A 127 -31.91 -16.63 -7.90
C PRO A 127 -32.81 -16.03 -9.00
N LEU A 128 -33.14 -14.76 -8.84
CA LEU A 128 -33.90 -13.95 -9.78
C LEU A 128 -32.94 -13.16 -10.67
N ILE A 129 -33.28 -13.02 -11.95
CA ILE A 129 -32.57 -12.15 -12.88
C ILE A 129 -33.41 -10.89 -13.06
N LEU A 130 -32.85 -9.74 -12.71
CA LEU A 130 -33.49 -8.44 -12.84
C LEU A 130 -32.75 -7.61 -13.89
N HIS A 131 -33.50 -6.85 -14.68
CA HIS A 131 -32.95 -5.98 -15.73
C HIS A 131 -33.14 -4.52 -15.33
N GLY A 132 -32.01 -3.85 -15.06
CA GLY A 132 -31.94 -2.43 -14.77
C GLY A 132 -31.42 -1.64 -15.97
N VAL A 133 -31.56 -0.32 -15.89
CA VAL A 133 -30.94 0.61 -16.83
C VAL A 133 -30.21 1.66 -16.02
N PHE A 134 -28.91 1.82 -16.27
CA PHE A 134 -28.12 2.78 -15.53
C PHE A 134 -28.65 4.20 -15.69
N ARG A 135 -28.58 4.98 -14.60
CA ARG A 135 -28.69 6.45 -14.65
C ARG A 135 -27.37 7.08 -14.27
N ALA A 136 -27.20 8.37 -14.57
CA ALA A 136 -26.06 9.13 -14.08
C ALA A 136 -26.00 9.08 -12.56
N ALA A 137 -24.82 8.77 -12.02
CA ALA A 137 -24.60 8.77 -10.59
C ALA A 137 -24.88 10.18 -10.06
N THR A 138 -25.82 10.27 -9.13
CA THR A 138 -26.05 11.55 -8.46
C THR A 138 -24.99 11.62 -7.36
N PRO A 139 -24.04 12.57 -7.42
CA PRO A 139 -23.04 12.68 -6.36
C PRO A 139 -23.80 12.86 -5.05
N SER A 140 -23.47 12.05 -4.06
CA SER A 140 -24.03 12.03 -2.70
C SER A 140 -23.63 13.31 -1.94
N ARG A 141 -23.90 14.49 -2.53
CA ARG A 141 -23.55 15.81 -2.01
C ARG A 141 -24.29 16.16 -0.71
N MET A 142 -25.28 15.37 -0.30
CA MET A 142 -26.10 15.66 0.88
C MET A 142 -25.83 14.77 2.11
N SER A 143 -25.09 13.66 2.03
CA SER A 143 -24.89 12.78 3.22
C SER A 143 -23.45 12.67 3.73
N GLU A 144 -22.44 13.02 2.93
CA GLU A 144 -21.04 12.99 3.40
C GLU A 144 -20.62 14.36 3.94
N GLY A 145 -20.66 14.54 5.27
CA GLY A 145 -20.20 15.76 5.90
C GLY A 145 -18.77 16.14 5.48
N LEU A 146 -18.44 17.44 5.51
CA LEU A 146 -17.12 18.00 5.14
C LEU A 146 -15.92 17.22 5.75
N ALA A 147 -16.10 16.66 6.94
CA ALA A 147 -15.09 15.85 7.60
C ALA A 147 -14.79 14.54 6.84
N ARG A 148 -15.81 13.83 6.36
CA ARG A 148 -15.65 12.54 5.66
C ARG A 148 -15.00 12.73 4.28
N SER A 149 -15.43 13.75 3.54
CA SER A 149 -14.83 14.07 2.24
C SER A 149 -13.36 14.50 2.39
N SER A 150 -13.03 15.27 3.44
CA SER A 150 -11.65 15.60 3.77
C SER A 150 -10.83 14.37 4.15
N ALA A 151 -11.39 13.46 4.95
CA ALA A 151 -10.75 12.20 5.33
C ALA A 151 -10.42 11.33 4.10
N LEU A 152 -11.38 11.17 3.18
CA LEU A 152 -11.16 10.43 1.93
C LEU A 152 -10.05 11.05 1.06
N GLN A 153 -9.98 12.38 0.99
CA GLN A 153 -8.89 13.06 0.27
C GLN A 153 -7.52 12.76 0.89
N VAL A 154 -7.43 12.79 2.22
CA VAL A 154 -6.17 12.50 2.95
C VAL A 154 -5.78 11.03 2.81
N MET A 155 -6.73 10.10 2.94
CA MET A 155 -6.48 8.66 2.72
C MET A 155 -6.03 8.40 1.28
N GLY A 156 -6.61 9.09 0.31
CA GLY A 156 -6.18 9.03 -1.09
C GLY A 156 -4.77 9.59 -1.35
N LEU A 157 -4.10 10.21 -0.38
CA LEU A 157 -2.70 10.65 -0.46
C LEU A 157 -1.72 9.68 0.24
N PHE A 158 -2.20 8.51 0.66
CA PHE A 158 -1.42 7.54 1.42
C PHE A 158 0.00 7.25 0.88
N PRO A 159 0.23 7.04 -0.44
CA PRO A 159 1.58 6.77 -0.95
C PRO A 159 2.58 7.93 -0.79
N VAL A 160 2.09 9.18 -0.70
CA VAL A 160 2.91 10.38 -0.86
C VAL A 160 3.98 10.52 0.23
N PRO A 161 3.67 10.45 1.54
CA PRO A 161 4.69 10.57 2.59
C PRO A 161 5.79 9.51 2.46
N PHE A 162 5.43 8.28 2.08
CA PHE A 162 6.37 7.19 1.89
C PHE A 162 7.28 7.42 0.69
N LEU A 163 6.73 7.81 -0.47
CA LEU A 163 7.51 8.16 -1.66
C LEU A 163 8.51 9.28 -1.36
N LEU A 164 8.03 10.35 -0.73
CA LEU A 164 8.84 11.52 -0.43
C LEU A 164 10.02 11.17 0.48
N VAL A 165 9.78 10.46 1.58
CA VAL A 165 10.86 10.11 2.50
C VAL A 165 11.77 9.03 1.90
N ALA A 166 11.22 7.99 1.26
CA ALA A 166 12.00 6.90 0.67
C ALA A 166 13.04 7.44 -0.32
N PHE A 167 12.58 8.20 -1.30
CA PHE A 167 13.44 8.66 -2.39
C PHE A 167 14.31 9.84 -1.95
N ALA A 168 13.84 10.73 -1.06
CA ALA A 168 14.72 11.74 -0.47
C ALA A 168 15.91 11.09 0.26
N VAL A 169 15.68 10.04 1.06
CA VAL A 169 16.76 9.33 1.75
C VAL A 169 17.65 8.57 0.77
N LEU A 170 17.06 7.89 -0.22
CA LEU A 170 17.81 7.11 -1.21
C LEU A 170 18.76 8.00 -2.03
N PHE A 171 18.26 9.11 -2.58
CA PHE A 171 19.10 10.02 -3.38
C PHE A 171 20.15 10.74 -2.52
N LEU A 172 19.88 10.99 -1.24
CA LEU A 172 20.87 11.54 -0.32
C LEU A 172 21.98 10.55 0.03
N ARG A 173 21.72 9.25 -0.08
CA ARG A 173 22.61 8.18 0.39
C ARG A 173 22.67 7.01 -0.60
N LEU A 174 22.88 7.32 -1.88
CA LEU A 174 22.87 6.32 -2.97
C LEU A 174 23.83 5.14 -2.75
N GLU A 175 24.95 5.38 -2.07
CA GLU A 175 25.99 4.37 -1.83
C GLU A 175 25.74 3.52 -0.58
N GLU A 176 24.78 3.91 0.28
CA GLU A 176 24.47 3.25 1.54
C GLU A 176 23.43 2.14 1.33
N PRO A 177 23.75 0.85 1.56
CA PRO A 177 22.80 -0.25 1.39
C PRO A 177 21.53 -0.08 2.24
N ASN A 178 21.65 0.53 3.42
CA ASN A 178 20.52 0.79 4.31
C ASN A 178 19.49 1.76 3.72
N ALA A 179 19.93 2.69 2.87
CA ALA A 179 19.01 3.62 2.19
C ALA A 179 18.18 2.90 1.11
N TRP A 180 18.78 1.94 0.42
CA TRP A 180 18.09 1.04 -0.51
C TRP A 180 17.07 0.17 0.21
N LEU A 181 17.46 -0.43 1.34
CA LEU A 181 16.56 -1.28 2.12
C LEU A 181 15.38 -0.49 2.68
N LEU A 182 15.60 0.75 3.14
CA LEU A 182 14.51 1.66 3.54
C LEU A 182 13.59 2.00 2.37
N ALA A 183 14.14 2.29 1.19
CA ALA A 183 13.33 2.61 0.01
C ALA A 183 12.47 1.42 -0.43
N LEU A 184 13.02 0.21 -0.42
CA LEU A 184 12.28 -1.02 -0.70
C LEU A 184 11.19 -1.27 0.36
N LEU A 185 11.49 -1.06 1.64
CA LEU A 185 10.51 -1.17 2.72
C LEU A 185 9.36 -0.17 2.54
N PHE A 186 9.64 1.07 2.15
CA PHE A 186 8.59 2.06 1.93
C PHE A 186 7.79 1.79 0.65
N CYS A 187 8.41 1.22 -0.39
CA CYS A 187 7.66 0.65 -1.51
C CYS A 187 6.72 -0.48 -1.06
N ALA A 188 7.15 -1.31 -0.10
CA ALA A 188 6.29 -2.30 0.55
C ALA A 188 5.10 -1.70 1.29
N PHE A 189 5.30 -0.60 2.03
CA PHE A 189 4.18 0.13 2.65
C PHE A 189 3.24 0.74 1.61
N ILE A 190 3.77 1.32 0.54
CA ILE A 190 2.96 1.87 -0.57
C ILE A 190 2.09 0.78 -1.21
N GLY A 191 2.63 -0.44 -1.37
CA GLY A 191 1.90 -1.59 -1.89
C GLY A 191 0.99 -2.31 -0.88
N ALA A 192 0.98 -1.91 0.39
CA ALA A 192 0.22 -2.62 1.42
C ALA A 192 -1.31 -2.48 1.29
N PRO A 193 -1.88 -1.29 0.98
CA PRO A 193 -3.31 -1.17 0.76
C PRO A 193 -3.79 -1.94 -0.48
N GLY A 194 -5.02 -2.44 -0.41
CA GLY A 194 -5.72 -3.03 -1.56
C GLY A 194 -5.89 -2.02 -2.69
N LEU A 195 -5.91 -2.51 -3.93
CA LEU A 195 -6.24 -1.69 -5.09
C LEU A 195 -7.77 -1.61 -5.20
N LEU A 196 -8.34 -0.45 -4.85
CA LEU A 196 -9.78 -0.22 -4.97
C LEU A 196 -10.15 -0.09 -6.45
N ASN A 197 -11.28 -0.67 -6.87
CA ASN A 197 -11.79 -0.62 -8.25
C ASN A 197 -10.74 -0.96 -9.35
N PRO A 198 -10.11 -2.16 -9.34
CA PRO A 198 -9.09 -2.50 -10.33
C PRO A 198 -9.57 -2.41 -11.78
N SER A 199 -10.87 -2.64 -12.01
CA SER A 199 -11.55 -2.52 -13.31
C SER A 199 -11.50 -1.10 -13.92
N ALA A 200 -11.28 -0.06 -13.10
CA ALA A 200 -11.13 1.32 -13.59
C ALA A 200 -9.80 1.57 -14.30
N ILE A 201 -8.86 0.64 -14.20
CA ILE A 201 -7.52 0.76 -14.75
C ILE A 201 -7.41 -0.10 -16.01
N SER A 202 -6.77 0.44 -17.05
CA SER A 202 -6.49 -0.33 -18.28
C SER A 202 -5.75 -1.64 -17.98
N PRO A 203 -6.00 -2.73 -18.73
CA PRO A 203 -5.37 -4.04 -18.49
C PRO A 203 -3.84 -4.04 -18.29
N PRO A 204 -3.01 -3.33 -19.09
CA PRO A 204 -1.56 -3.35 -18.88
C PRO A 204 -1.14 -2.64 -17.58
N LEU A 205 -1.79 -1.51 -17.24
CA LEU A 205 -1.52 -0.80 -15.99
C LEU A 205 -2.01 -1.58 -14.77
N ARG A 206 -3.12 -2.31 -14.91
CA ARG A 206 -3.65 -3.21 -13.87
C ARG A 206 -2.69 -4.36 -13.61
N ALA A 207 -2.18 -5.01 -14.66
CA ALA A 207 -1.18 -6.08 -14.52
C ALA A 207 0.11 -5.57 -13.84
N PHE A 208 0.57 -4.37 -14.20
CA PHE A 208 1.68 -3.71 -13.52
C PHE A 208 1.37 -3.46 -12.04
N ALA A 209 0.19 -2.92 -11.73
CA ALA A 209 -0.21 -2.64 -10.36
C ALA A 209 -0.29 -3.92 -9.51
N PHE A 210 -0.87 -4.99 -10.05
CA PHE A 210 -0.90 -6.30 -9.40
C PHE A 210 0.50 -6.87 -9.17
N ALA A 211 1.38 -6.82 -10.18
CA ALA A 211 2.76 -7.29 -10.02
C ALA A 211 3.52 -6.49 -8.95
N PHE A 212 3.45 -5.15 -8.98
CA PHE A 212 4.06 -4.29 -7.96
C PHE A 212 3.51 -4.63 -6.58
N ARG A 213 2.19 -4.67 -6.43
CA ARG A 213 1.53 -4.94 -5.16
C ARG A 213 1.94 -6.30 -4.62
N ALA A 214 1.82 -7.37 -5.41
CA ALA A 214 2.15 -8.72 -4.98
C ALA A 214 3.59 -8.82 -4.48
N VAL A 215 4.55 -8.25 -5.23
CA VAL A 215 5.97 -8.23 -4.84
C VAL A 215 6.16 -7.47 -3.53
N PHE A 216 5.66 -6.24 -3.44
CA PHE A 216 5.99 -5.33 -2.35
C PHE A 216 5.19 -5.64 -1.08
N SER A 217 3.90 -5.97 -1.17
CA SER A 217 3.10 -6.37 -0.01
C SER A 217 3.53 -7.75 0.53
N GLY A 218 3.87 -8.71 -0.35
CA GLY A 218 4.40 -10.02 0.06
C GLY A 218 5.78 -9.92 0.71
N MET A 219 6.57 -8.92 0.32
CA MET A 219 7.88 -8.62 0.89
C MET A 219 7.83 -7.70 2.12
N LEU A 220 6.67 -7.17 2.52
CA LEU A 220 6.58 -6.16 3.58
C LEU A 220 7.20 -6.65 4.90
N CYS A 221 6.72 -7.76 5.45
CA CYS A 221 7.23 -8.28 6.72
C CYS A 221 8.66 -8.84 6.62
N PRO A 222 9.06 -9.54 5.53
CA PRO A 222 10.46 -9.85 5.28
C PRO A 222 11.38 -8.62 5.27
N LEU A 223 11.07 -7.60 4.47
CA LEU A 223 11.86 -6.38 4.40
C LEU A 223 11.87 -5.61 5.72
N PHE A 224 10.76 -5.60 6.46
CA PHE A 224 10.68 -5.00 7.78
C PHE A 224 11.63 -5.69 8.77
N TYR A 225 11.63 -7.03 8.81
CA TYR A 225 12.58 -7.80 9.62
C TYR A 225 14.02 -7.52 9.19
N LEU A 226 14.33 -7.66 7.89
CA LEU A 226 15.68 -7.44 7.35
C LEU A 226 16.19 -6.03 7.68
N PHE A 227 15.34 -5.02 7.55
CA PHE A 227 15.68 -3.64 7.84
C PHE A 227 16.09 -3.47 9.30
N PHE A 228 15.29 -3.94 10.26
CA PHE A 228 15.61 -3.78 11.68
C PHE A 228 16.65 -4.78 12.21
N ALA A 229 16.88 -5.88 11.49
CA ALA A 229 17.97 -6.79 11.77
C ALA A 229 19.34 -6.14 11.47
N VAL A 230 19.42 -5.26 10.46
CA VAL A 230 20.67 -4.65 9.99
C VAL A 230 20.84 -3.19 10.41
N PHE A 231 19.74 -2.44 10.55
CA PHE A 231 19.73 -1.00 10.83
C PHE A 231 19.02 -0.69 12.17
N PRO A 232 19.53 0.26 12.98
CA PRO A 232 20.72 1.10 12.77
C PRO A 232 22.07 0.37 12.91
N LEU A 233 22.06 -0.78 13.58
CA LEU A 233 23.21 -1.67 13.78
C LEU A 233 22.71 -3.11 13.68
N HIS A 234 23.60 -4.04 13.32
CA HIS A 234 23.29 -5.47 13.30
C HIS A 234 22.83 -5.95 14.68
N SER A 235 21.58 -6.41 14.76
CA SER A 235 20.95 -6.87 15.99
C SER A 235 21.61 -8.16 16.49
N PRO A 236 21.55 -8.44 17.81
CA PRO A 236 22.01 -9.73 18.35
C PRO A 236 21.33 -10.93 17.69
N LEU A 237 20.04 -10.80 17.36
CA LEU A 237 19.29 -11.82 16.61
C LEU A 237 19.91 -12.09 15.25
N ASP A 238 20.28 -11.05 14.49
CA ASP A 238 20.94 -11.19 13.20
C ASP A 238 22.29 -11.90 13.31
N ARG A 239 23.07 -11.56 14.35
CA ARG A 239 24.38 -12.18 14.59
C ARG A 239 24.27 -13.65 14.99
N ARG A 240 23.24 -14.02 15.76
CA ARG A 240 23.03 -15.39 16.24
C ARG A 240 22.36 -16.27 15.19
N PHE A 241 21.43 -15.72 14.41
CA PHE A 241 20.58 -16.45 13.49
C PHE A 241 20.55 -15.77 12.12
N ALA A 242 21.71 -15.58 11.50
CA ALA A 242 21.84 -14.91 10.20
C ALA A 242 21.02 -15.57 9.08
N TRP A 243 20.71 -16.86 9.19
CA TRP A 243 19.88 -17.62 8.25
C TRP A 243 18.42 -17.16 8.19
N LEU A 244 17.91 -16.52 9.26
CA LEU A 244 16.53 -16.04 9.32
C LEU A 244 16.23 -15.01 8.22
N LYS A 245 17.22 -14.21 7.80
CA LYS A 245 17.04 -13.27 6.68
C LYS A 245 16.76 -14.00 5.37
N GLY A 246 17.51 -15.07 5.10
CA GLY A 246 17.30 -15.92 3.93
C GLY A 246 15.94 -16.61 3.97
N ALA A 247 15.56 -17.15 5.13
CA ALA A 247 14.25 -17.78 5.32
C ALA A 247 13.09 -16.78 5.14
N ALA A 248 13.22 -15.55 5.64
CA ALA A 248 12.23 -14.49 5.48
C ALA A 248 12.05 -14.11 4.00
N LEU A 249 13.15 -13.96 3.25
CA LEU A 249 13.10 -13.69 1.81
C LEU A 249 12.49 -14.85 1.02
N LEU A 250 12.82 -16.10 1.38
CA LEU A 250 12.23 -17.28 0.77
C LEU A 250 10.72 -17.34 1.02
N PHE A 251 10.29 -17.12 2.25
CA PHE A 251 8.86 -17.05 2.60
C PHE A 251 8.15 -16.00 1.74
N GLY A 252 8.71 -14.78 1.67
CA GLY A 252 8.20 -13.75 0.80
C GLY A 252 8.09 -14.22 -0.65
N ALA A 253 9.14 -14.84 -1.22
CA ALA A 253 9.15 -15.25 -2.61
C ALA A 253 8.05 -16.30 -2.91
N VAL A 254 7.82 -17.21 -1.96
CA VAL A 254 6.78 -18.24 -2.06
C VAL A 254 5.37 -17.63 -2.09
N VAL A 255 5.11 -16.56 -1.33
CA VAL A 255 3.77 -15.91 -1.32
C VAL A 255 3.57 -14.90 -2.45
N VAL A 256 4.66 -14.30 -2.95
CA VAL A 256 4.62 -13.32 -4.06
C VAL A 256 4.19 -13.98 -5.35
N PHE A 257 4.77 -15.14 -5.70
CA PHE A 257 4.62 -15.74 -7.02
C PHE A 257 3.16 -16.06 -7.39
N PRO A 258 2.35 -16.71 -6.52
CA PRO A 258 0.93 -16.93 -6.80
C PRO A 258 0.13 -15.63 -6.90
N GLY A 259 0.50 -14.61 -6.11
CA GLY A 259 -0.19 -13.33 -6.03
C GLY A 259 0.06 -12.40 -7.22
N LEU A 260 1.02 -12.67 -8.11
CA LEU A 260 1.35 -11.79 -9.24
C LEU A 260 0.15 -11.51 -10.17
N ARG A 261 -0.81 -12.43 -10.25
CA ARG A 261 -2.01 -12.28 -11.10
C ARG A 261 -3.13 -11.48 -10.45
N THR A 262 -3.27 -11.56 -9.13
CA THR A 262 -4.35 -10.94 -8.36
C THR A 262 -3.92 -9.65 -7.68
N GLY A 263 -2.63 -9.46 -7.50
CA GLY A 263 -2.05 -8.42 -6.65
C GLY A 263 -1.96 -8.82 -5.18
N ASP A 264 -2.56 -9.94 -4.78
CA ASP A 264 -2.67 -10.38 -3.39
C ASP A 264 -1.76 -11.58 -3.10
N PRO A 265 -0.74 -11.41 -2.24
CA PRO A 265 0.16 -12.50 -1.88
C PRO A 265 -0.56 -13.58 -1.07
N HIS A 266 -0.47 -14.82 -1.53
CA HIS A 266 -1.04 -15.98 -0.86
C HIS A 266 -0.16 -17.20 -1.10
N PHE A 267 -0.35 -18.26 -0.32
CA PHE A 267 0.39 -19.50 -0.56
C PHE A 267 -0.02 -20.16 -1.89
N PRO A 268 0.89 -20.91 -2.54
CA PRO A 268 0.53 -21.72 -3.71
C PRO A 268 -0.66 -22.65 -3.39
N GLN A 269 -1.56 -22.84 -4.36
CA GLN A 269 -2.77 -23.67 -4.17
C GLN A 269 -2.45 -25.10 -3.70
N VAL A 270 -1.28 -25.63 -4.06
CA VAL A 270 -0.80 -26.94 -3.58
C VAL A 270 -0.75 -27.01 -2.05
N VAL A 271 -0.33 -25.93 -1.38
CA VAL A 271 -0.30 -25.87 0.10
C VAL A 271 -1.72 -25.92 0.67
N ALA A 272 -2.66 -25.20 0.05
CA ALA A 272 -4.06 -25.22 0.44
C ALA A 272 -4.72 -26.60 0.23
N HIS A 273 -4.32 -27.34 -0.80
CA HIS A 273 -4.78 -28.72 -1.00
C HIS A 273 -4.26 -29.70 0.06
N VAL A 274 -3.03 -29.51 0.56
CA VAL A 274 -2.42 -30.42 1.53
C VAL A 274 -2.90 -30.15 2.96
N VAL A 275 -2.98 -28.87 3.36
CA VAL A 275 -3.22 -28.49 4.77
C VAL A 275 -4.65 -27.95 4.97
N GLY A 276 -5.38 -27.67 3.90
CA GLY A 276 -6.68 -27.01 3.90
C GLY A 276 -6.54 -25.49 3.76
N SER A 277 -7.43 -24.85 3.01
CA SER A 277 -7.41 -23.41 2.71
C SER A 277 -7.38 -22.52 3.96
N ARG A 278 -8.19 -22.87 4.96
CA ARG A 278 -8.21 -22.14 6.24
C ARG A 278 -6.87 -22.22 6.98
N ASN A 279 -6.28 -23.41 7.03
CA ASN A 279 -5.00 -23.60 7.74
C ASN A 279 -3.83 -22.97 6.97
N SER A 280 -3.85 -22.99 5.63
CA SER A 280 -2.82 -22.29 4.84
C SER A 280 -2.82 -20.80 5.11
N GLU A 281 -4.00 -20.16 5.19
CA GLU A 281 -4.09 -18.74 5.53
C GLU A 281 -3.64 -18.46 6.97
N LEU A 282 -4.06 -19.28 7.95
CA LEU A 282 -3.60 -19.14 9.34
C LEU A 282 -2.07 -19.26 9.47
N ILE A 283 -1.44 -20.21 8.77
CA ILE A 283 0.02 -20.36 8.76
C ILE A 283 0.66 -19.12 8.14
N ARG A 284 0.11 -18.61 7.03
CA ARG A 284 0.63 -17.42 6.34
C ARG A 284 0.59 -16.20 7.25
N PHE A 285 -0.56 -15.93 7.87
CA PHE A 285 -0.73 -14.83 8.82
C PHE A 285 0.23 -14.98 10.00
N SER A 286 0.32 -16.16 10.60
CA SER A 286 1.21 -16.43 11.74
C SER A 286 2.68 -16.15 11.41
N LEU A 287 3.16 -16.60 10.24
CA LEU A 287 4.54 -16.33 9.79
C LEU A 287 4.77 -14.84 9.51
N THR A 288 3.78 -14.17 8.91
CA THR A 288 3.82 -12.73 8.61
C THR A 288 3.98 -11.91 9.89
N TYR A 289 3.14 -12.17 10.90
CA TYR A 289 3.23 -11.48 12.19
C TYR A 289 4.47 -11.88 13.00
N ALA A 290 4.95 -13.12 12.88
CA ALA A 290 6.20 -13.53 13.51
C ALA A 290 7.40 -12.74 12.96
N LEU A 291 7.49 -12.54 11.64
CA LEU A 291 8.54 -11.73 11.02
C LEU A 291 8.47 -10.27 11.47
N LEU A 292 7.27 -9.70 11.54
CA LEU A 292 7.07 -8.36 12.07
C LEU A 292 7.55 -8.25 13.54
N ALA A 293 7.18 -9.22 14.38
CA ALA A 293 7.60 -9.29 15.77
C ALA A 293 9.13 -9.39 15.88
N LEU A 294 9.78 -10.23 15.07
CA LEU A 294 11.24 -10.32 15.01
C LEU A 294 11.90 -8.99 14.61
N GLY A 295 11.28 -8.22 13.71
CA GLY A 295 11.72 -6.88 13.35
C GLY A 295 11.66 -5.91 14.54
N VAL A 296 10.54 -5.87 15.25
CA VAL A 296 10.36 -5.03 16.44
C VAL A 296 11.33 -5.44 17.56
N ILE A 297 11.50 -6.75 17.81
CA ILE A 297 12.45 -7.27 18.80
C ILE A 297 13.89 -6.86 18.44
N SER A 298 14.27 -6.96 17.16
CA SER A 298 15.60 -6.53 16.69
C SER A 298 15.85 -5.04 16.93
N LEU A 299 14.86 -4.19 16.68
CA LEU A 299 14.93 -2.76 16.95
C LEU A 299 14.96 -2.44 18.45
N ALA A 300 14.18 -3.17 19.27
CA ALA A 300 14.14 -3.02 20.71
C ALA A 300 15.48 -3.39 21.35
N GLN A 301 16.11 -4.49 20.92
CA GLN A 301 17.45 -4.88 21.35
C GLN A 301 18.46 -3.74 21.11
N ASN A 302 18.43 -3.14 19.92
CA ASN A 302 19.28 -1.99 19.57
C ASN A 302 18.97 -0.71 20.38
N SER A 303 17.77 -0.59 20.95
CA SER A 303 17.33 0.60 21.69
C SER A 303 17.65 0.56 23.18
N PHE A 304 17.73 -0.65 23.76
CA PHE A 304 17.85 -0.85 25.20
C PHE A 304 19.13 -1.57 25.65
N MET A 305 19.80 -2.33 24.78
CA MET A 305 20.97 -3.10 25.23
C MET A 305 22.17 -2.23 25.62
N ALA A 306 22.73 -2.52 26.80
CA ALA A 306 23.88 -1.84 27.38
C ALA A 306 25.17 -1.92 26.54
N ALA A 307 25.25 -2.84 25.59
CA ALA A 307 26.38 -2.99 24.68
C ALA A 307 26.39 -1.98 23.51
N VAL A 308 25.29 -1.26 23.25
CA VAL A 308 25.17 -0.36 22.09
C VAL A 308 25.67 1.04 22.43
N PRO A 309 26.41 1.76 21.56
CA PRO A 309 26.83 3.14 21.82
C PRO A 309 25.64 4.10 22.09
N LEU A 310 25.84 5.11 22.94
CA LEU A 310 24.76 6.02 23.41
C LEU A 310 24.05 6.76 22.27
N GLU A 311 24.79 7.22 21.25
CA GLU A 311 24.21 7.91 20.09
C GLU A 311 23.32 6.98 19.27
N ALA A 312 23.78 5.75 19.03
CA ALA A 312 23.02 4.74 18.31
C ALA A 312 21.74 4.35 19.08
N ARG A 313 21.78 4.24 20.42
CA ARG A 313 20.57 3.98 21.23
C ARG A 313 19.55 5.11 21.12
N ARG A 314 19.99 6.37 21.20
CA ARG A 314 19.08 7.53 21.07
C ARG A 314 18.35 7.50 19.73
N LYS A 315 19.10 7.24 18.64
CA LYS A 315 18.54 7.08 17.29
C LYS A 315 17.55 5.91 17.22
N SER A 316 17.94 4.73 17.69
CA SER A 316 17.08 3.54 17.71
C SER A 316 15.80 3.76 18.51
N ARG A 317 15.85 4.46 19.67
CA ARG A 317 14.66 4.77 20.49
C ARG A 317 13.66 5.66 19.77
N VAL A 318 14.13 6.69 19.05
CA VAL A 318 13.23 7.56 18.27
C VAL A 318 12.54 6.76 17.17
N ILE A 319 13.29 5.89 16.49
CA ILE A 319 12.74 5.02 15.45
C ILE A 319 11.78 3.99 16.04
N LEU A 320 12.11 3.40 17.20
CA LEU A 320 11.23 2.47 17.90
C LEU A 320 9.93 3.15 18.32
N LEU A 321 9.98 4.35 18.87
CA LEU A 321 8.77 5.12 19.22
C LEU A 321 7.93 5.43 17.98
N GLY A 322 8.55 5.85 16.87
CA GLY A 322 7.84 6.07 15.61
C GLY A 322 7.24 4.79 15.01
N THR A 323 7.93 3.65 15.15
CA THR A 323 7.46 2.33 14.69
C THR A 323 6.31 1.82 15.55
N VAL A 324 6.43 1.90 16.88
CA VAL A 324 5.38 1.47 17.80
C VAL A 324 4.17 2.39 17.67
N ALA A 325 4.35 3.71 17.63
CA ALA A 325 3.24 4.63 17.47
C ALA A 325 2.56 4.48 16.10
N GLY A 326 3.34 4.38 15.01
CA GLY A 326 2.81 4.38 13.64
C GLY A 326 2.31 3.02 13.15
N VAL A 327 2.99 1.93 13.48
CA VAL A 327 2.76 0.60 12.88
C VAL A 327 1.98 -0.33 13.81
N LEU A 328 2.20 -0.28 15.13
CA LEU A 328 1.55 -1.22 16.06
C LEU A 328 0.02 -1.13 16.04
N PRO A 329 -0.62 0.06 16.04
CA PRO A 329 -2.08 0.15 16.01
C PRO A 329 -2.69 -0.50 14.78
N ILE A 330 -2.07 -0.31 13.61
CA ILE A 330 -2.49 -0.96 12.35
C ILE A 330 -2.33 -2.46 12.46
N VAL A 331 -1.23 -2.94 13.02
CA VAL A 331 -0.98 -4.38 13.16
C VAL A 331 -2.03 -5.02 14.07
N LEU A 332 -2.38 -4.38 15.19
CA LEU A 332 -3.41 -4.87 16.09
C LEU A 332 -4.77 -4.95 15.41
N GLU A 333 -5.13 -3.92 14.65
CA GLU A 333 -6.35 -3.94 13.85
C GLU A 333 -6.31 -5.03 12.78
N ARG A 334 -5.22 -5.17 12.01
CA ARG A 334 -5.10 -6.22 10.99
C ARG A 334 -5.16 -7.62 11.61
N VAL A 335 -4.56 -7.84 12.79
CA VAL A 335 -4.70 -9.10 13.53
C VAL A 335 -6.17 -9.35 13.89
N ALA A 336 -6.92 -8.33 14.32
CA ALA A 336 -8.35 -8.47 14.57
C ALA A 336 -9.12 -8.83 13.28
N VAL A 337 -8.85 -8.13 12.18
CA VAL A 337 -9.45 -8.42 10.87
C VAL A 337 -9.17 -9.88 10.45
N ASP A 338 -7.91 -10.28 10.44
CA ASP A 338 -7.46 -11.56 9.89
C ASP A 338 -7.90 -12.78 10.75
N PHE A 339 -7.98 -12.63 12.08
CA PHE A 339 -8.31 -13.74 12.98
C PHE A 339 -9.76 -13.77 13.47
N THR A 340 -10.46 -12.62 13.55
CA THR A 340 -11.85 -12.56 14.03
C THR A 340 -12.86 -12.19 12.95
N GLY A 341 -12.41 -11.72 11.78
CA GLY A 341 -13.29 -11.17 10.75
C GLY A 341 -13.89 -9.83 11.16
N TYR A 342 -13.22 -9.09 12.04
CA TYR A 342 -13.62 -7.75 12.43
C TYR A 342 -13.57 -6.80 11.24
N HIS A 343 -14.60 -5.97 11.06
CA HIS A 343 -14.62 -4.91 10.04
C HIS A 343 -14.43 -3.56 10.73
N PRO A 344 -13.28 -2.88 10.54
CA PRO A 344 -13.02 -1.62 11.19
C PRO A 344 -13.97 -0.52 10.69
N PRO A 345 -14.45 0.36 11.58
CA PRO A 345 -15.24 1.50 11.16
C PRO A 345 -14.35 2.50 10.41
N PHE A 346 -14.94 3.20 9.43
CA PHE A 346 -14.26 4.20 8.59
C PHE A 346 -13.35 5.18 9.36
N TRP A 347 -13.82 5.69 10.51
CA TRP A 347 -13.06 6.66 11.29
C TRP A 347 -11.84 6.04 11.99
N LEU A 348 -11.90 4.76 12.37
CA LEU A 348 -10.74 4.06 12.90
C LEU A 348 -9.68 3.91 11.81
N ASP A 349 -10.05 3.42 10.63
CA ASP A 349 -9.15 3.33 9.46
C ASP A 349 -8.52 4.69 9.14
N THR A 350 -9.32 5.77 9.15
CA THR A 350 -8.83 7.13 8.90
C THR A 350 -7.76 7.56 9.91
N VAL A 351 -8.02 7.35 11.21
CA VAL A 351 -7.07 7.68 12.27
C VAL A 351 -5.80 6.85 12.14
N LEU A 352 -5.91 5.56 11.84
CA LEU A 352 -4.77 4.67 11.67
C LEU A 352 -3.90 5.07 10.49
N VAL A 353 -4.49 5.47 9.36
CA VAL A 353 -3.78 6.05 8.21
C VAL A 353 -3.04 7.33 8.59
N LEU A 354 -3.63 8.21 9.40
CA LEU A 354 -2.94 9.43 9.85
C LEU A 354 -1.76 9.10 10.78
N VAL A 355 -1.96 8.15 11.70
CA VAL A 355 -0.96 7.71 12.66
C VAL A 355 0.23 7.03 11.97
N VAL A 356 0.01 6.26 10.91
CA VAL A 356 1.11 5.62 10.17
C VAL A 356 2.04 6.63 9.49
N PHE A 357 1.57 7.83 9.18
CA PHE A 357 2.45 8.87 8.60
C PHE A 357 3.54 9.34 9.57
N LEU A 358 3.39 9.09 10.88
CA LEU A 358 4.46 9.31 11.86
C LEU A 358 5.65 8.38 11.60
N TYR A 359 5.42 7.20 11.00
CA TYR A 359 6.47 6.22 10.71
C TYR A 359 7.53 6.76 9.72
N PRO A 360 7.20 7.16 8.48
CA PRO A 360 8.20 7.72 7.57
C PRO A 360 8.81 9.02 8.10
N LEU A 361 8.05 9.85 8.82
CA LEU A 361 8.58 11.08 9.44
C LEU A 361 9.68 10.80 10.47
N SER A 362 9.60 9.69 11.21
CA SER A 362 10.65 9.29 12.16
C SER A 362 12.01 9.03 11.48
N PHE A 363 11.99 8.50 10.26
CA PHE A 363 13.19 8.29 9.44
C PHE A 363 13.69 9.58 8.79
N ALA A 364 12.77 10.42 8.31
CA ALA A 364 13.12 11.74 7.81
C ALA A 364 13.88 12.55 8.87
N TYR A 365 13.39 12.54 10.12
CA TYR A 365 14.07 13.14 11.25
C TYR A 365 15.47 12.54 11.48
N ALA A 366 15.59 11.21 11.50
CA ALA A 366 16.85 10.52 11.73
C ALA A 366 17.91 10.82 10.64
N VAL A 367 17.48 11.07 9.41
CA VAL A 367 18.38 11.38 8.28
C VAL A 367 18.73 12.87 8.23
N VAL A 368 17.75 13.77 8.44
CA VAL A 368 17.96 15.23 8.39
C VAL A 368 18.75 15.73 9.59
N LYS A 369 18.46 15.23 10.81
CA LYS A 369 19.13 15.69 12.05
C LYS A 369 20.62 15.38 12.06
N HIS A 370 21.05 14.22 11.55
CA HIS A 370 22.47 13.87 11.45
C HIS A 370 23.24 14.68 10.39
N ARG A 371 22.53 15.32 9.46
CA ARG A 371 23.14 16.14 8.41
C ARG A 371 23.64 17.50 8.92
N VAL A 372 23.12 17.97 10.06
CA VAL A 372 23.44 19.28 10.63
C VAL A 372 24.65 19.21 11.59
N MET A 373 24.96 18.03 12.15
CA MET A 373 25.99 17.87 13.19
C MET A 373 27.33 17.24 12.74
N GLU A 374 27.42 16.62 11.54
CA GLU A 374 28.65 15.95 11.06
C GLU A 374 29.25 16.56 9.79
N LEU A 375 29.03 17.85 9.49
CA LEU A 375 29.71 18.49 8.35
C LEU A 375 31.08 19.02 8.78
N PRO A 376 32.19 18.60 8.14
CA PRO A 376 33.49 19.22 8.36
C PRO A 376 33.37 20.71 8.07
N VAL A 377 33.87 21.52 9.01
CA VAL A 377 33.73 22.99 9.03
C VAL A 377 34.16 23.65 7.69
N LEU A 378 35.00 22.97 6.90
CA LEU A 378 35.48 23.40 5.59
C LEU A 378 34.41 23.41 4.48
N LEU A 379 33.41 22.53 4.49
CA LEU A 379 32.33 22.49 3.48
C LEU A 379 31.18 23.46 3.76
N ARG A 380 31.17 24.13 4.92
CA ARG A 380 30.19 25.19 5.26
C ARG A 380 30.29 26.42 4.34
N ARG A 381 31.42 26.65 3.67
CA ARG A 381 31.71 27.92 2.99
C ARG A 381 31.20 28.04 1.55
N SER A 382 30.90 26.95 0.88
CA SER A 382 30.35 27.03 -0.49
C SER A 382 28.82 27.05 -0.46
N ALA A 383 28.23 28.25 -0.52
CA ALA A 383 26.78 28.44 -0.70
C ALA A 383 26.21 27.57 -1.84
N ARG A 384 27.00 27.33 -2.90
CA ARG A 384 26.68 26.40 -4.00
C ARG A 384 26.32 24.99 -3.55
N TYR A 385 26.97 24.41 -2.55
CA TYR A 385 26.72 23.01 -2.15
C TYR A 385 25.40 22.86 -1.38
N VAL A 386 25.11 23.80 -0.48
CA VAL A 386 23.82 23.85 0.24
C VAL A 386 22.69 24.14 -0.75
N LEU A 387 22.91 25.01 -1.74
CA LEU A 387 21.94 25.36 -2.76
C LEU A 387 21.68 24.20 -3.74
N VAL A 388 22.72 23.47 -4.17
CA VAL A 388 22.56 22.31 -5.06
C VAL A 388 21.87 21.17 -4.34
N GLN A 389 22.15 20.92 -3.06
CA GLN A 389 21.56 19.78 -2.37
C GLN A 389 20.16 20.06 -1.83
N ARG A 390 19.91 21.27 -1.29
CA ARG A 390 18.54 21.70 -0.96
C ARG A 390 17.73 21.94 -2.22
N GLY A 391 18.34 22.51 -3.26
CA GLY A 391 17.75 22.67 -4.58
C GLY A 391 17.42 21.34 -5.24
N PHE A 392 18.27 20.32 -5.10
CA PHE A 392 17.99 18.98 -5.60
C PHE A 392 16.84 18.31 -4.84
N ILE A 393 16.79 18.41 -3.50
CA ILE A 393 15.66 17.88 -2.72
C ILE A 393 14.36 18.61 -3.11
N VAL A 394 14.38 19.94 -3.17
CA VAL A 394 13.23 20.76 -3.56
C VAL A 394 12.83 20.50 -5.00
N PHE A 395 13.78 20.31 -5.91
CA PHE A 395 13.56 19.93 -7.30
C PHE A 395 12.99 18.52 -7.40
N MET A 396 13.47 17.55 -6.63
CA MET A 396 12.93 16.19 -6.64
C MET A 396 11.51 16.16 -6.05
N PHE A 397 11.25 16.96 -5.01
CA PHE A 397 9.91 17.19 -4.47
C PHE A 397 9.00 17.86 -5.50
N MET A 398 9.48 18.90 -6.19
CA MET A 398 8.71 19.56 -7.24
C MET A 398 8.49 18.63 -8.42
N VAL A 399 9.48 17.84 -8.85
CA VAL A 399 9.33 16.86 -9.94
C VAL A 399 8.37 15.74 -9.54
N ALA A 400 8.44 15.23 -8.31
CA ALA A 400 7.49 14.24 -7.82
C ALA A 400 6.07 14.83 -7.73
N ALA A 401 5.92 16.03 -7.16
CA ALA A 401 4.64 16.72 -7.07
C ALA A 401 4.08 17.09 -8.45
N SER A 402 4.90 17.60 -9.35
CA SER A 402 4.55 17.92 -10.74
C SER A 402 4.24 16.67 -11.54
N ALA A 403 4.96 15.55 -11.34
CA ALA A 403 4.64 14.28 -11.98
C ALA A 403 3.29 13.74 -11.48
N ILE A 404 3.03 13.83 -10.17
CA ILE A 404 1.74 13.46 -9.58
C ILE A 404 0.62 14.35 -10.14
N VAL A 405 0.80 15.67 -10.18
CA VAL A 405 -0.19 16.63 -10.68
C VAL A 405 -0.42 16.47 -12.18
N LEU A 406 0.65 16.38 -12.99
CA LEU A 406 0.57 16.22 -14.44
C LEU A 406 -0.10 14.89 -14.80
N PHE A 407 0.27 13.80 -14.13
CA PHE A 407 -0.37 12.50 -14.35
C PHE A 407 -1.84 12.53 -13.94
N THR A 408 -2.17 13.12 -12.78
CA THR A 408 -3.56 13.29 -12.34
C THR A 408 -4.37 14.09 -13.36
N HIS A 409 -3.79 15.15 -13.93
CA HIS A 409 -4.50 16.03 -14.87
C HIS A 409 -4.66 15.41 -16.27
N VAL A 410 -3.68 14.63 -16.73
CA VAL A 410 -3.75 13.91 -18.00
C VAL A 410 -4.75 12.77 -17.93
N PHE A 411 -4.76 12.00 -16.84
CA PHE A 411 -5.70 10.89 -16.66
C PHE A 411 -7.09 11.30 -16.18
N SER A 412 -7.28 12.53 -15.67
CA SER A 412 -8.64 13.06 -15.41
C SER A 412 -9.38 13.49 -16.67
N ARG A 413 -8.69 13.60 -17.81
CA ARG A 413 -9.27 14.04 -19.10
C ARG A 413 -9.66 12.87 -20.02
N PHE A 414 -9.37 11.64 -19.63
CA PHE A 414 -9.86 10.41 -20.25
C PHE A 414 -10.76 9.71 -19.22
#